data_AF-A0A147JSR9-F1
#
_entry.id   AF-A0A147JSR9-F1
#
_cell.length_a   1.000
_cell.length_b   1.000
_cell.length_c   1.000
_cell.angle_alpha   90.00
_cell.angle_beta   90.00
_cell.angle_gamma   90.00
#
_symmetry.space_group_name_H-M   'P 1'
#
loop_
_entity.id
_entity.type
_entity.pdbx_description
1 polymer ?
#
loop_
_entity_poly.entity_id
_entity_poly.type
_entity_poly.pdbx_seq_one_letter_code
_entity_poly.pdbx_strand_id
1 'polypeptide(L)'
;MRVVHKDLKHGKIKLVVETLDDFWHLQHLVEPNDIVTAQTWRREREVGDKLRPERLKKRRVTLSIRVEGVEFHKHANRLRLLGTILRGPDIGKHHSFSLEFGSALAITKNWRPEPVAVHVSYS
;
A
#
# COMPACT_ATOMS: atom_id res chain seq x y z
N MET A 1 -0.29 -4.16 -14.01
CA MET A 1 -0.22 -3.10 -12.98
C MET A 1 -0.49 -1.78 -13.66
N ARG A 2 -1.37 -0.96 -13.07
CA ARG A 2 -1.67 0.36 -13.62
C ARG A 2 -1.22 1.46 -12.68
N VAL A 3 -0.32 2.32 -13.15
CA VAL A 3 0.08 3.53 -12.42
C VAL A 3 -1.02 4.58 -12.57
N VAL A 4 -1.62 4.98 -11.46
CA VAL A 4 -2.68 5.99 -11.41
C VAL A 4 -2.10 7.39 -11.28
N HIS A 5 -1.01 7.53 -10.53
CA HIS A 5 -0.36 8.81 -10.30
C HIS A 5 1.11 8.60 -9.98
N LYS A 6 1.98 9.46 -10.53
CA LYS A 6 3.43 9.40 -10.32
C LYS A 6 3.93 10.80 -9.98
N ASP A 7 4.42 10.96 -8.77
CA ASP A 7 5.03 12.19 -8.27
C ASP A 7 6.45 11.85 -7.79
N LEU A 8 7.39 11.85 -8.75
CA LEU A 8 8.79 11.55 -8.46
C LEU A 8 9.46 12.63 -7.60
N LYS A 9 8.96 13.88 -7.61
CA LYS A 9 9.52 14.97 -6.81
C LYS A 9 9.36 14.70 -5.32
N HIS A 10 8.22 14.14 -4.92
CA HIS A 10 7.94 13.74 -3.54
C HIS A 10 8.09 12.22 -3.31
N GLY A 11 8.65 11.52 -4.30
CA GLY A 11 8.89 10.09 -4.26
C GLY A 11 7.64 9.22 -4.08
N LYS A 12 6.48 9.66 -4.57
CA LYS A 12 5.19 9.01 -4.35
C LYS A 12 4.63 8.44 -5.66
N ILE A 13 4.31 7.15 -5.66
CA ILE A 13 3.69 6.46 -6.80
C ILE A 13 2.41 5.76 -6.33
N LYS A 14 1.28 6.09 -6.95
CA LYS A 14 0.00 5.41 -6.73
C LYS A 14 -0.28 4.46 -7.87
N LEU A 15 -0.64 3.23 -7.55
CA LEU A 15 -0.87 2.16 -8.52
C LEU A 15 -2.02 1.24 -8.09
N VAL A 16 -2.58 0.53 -9.06
CA VAL A 16 -3.65 -0.45 -8.89
C VAL A 16 -3.16 -1.81 -9.38
N VAL A 17 -3.44 -2.84 -8.59
CA VAL A 17 -3.14 -4.23 -8.90
C VAL A 17 -4.20 -4.76 -9.87
N GLU A 18 -3.79 -5.27 -11.03
CA GLU A 18 -4.71 -5.75 -12.08
C GLU A 18 -4.42 -7.20 -12.49
N THR A 19 -3.17 -7.66 -12.39
CA THR A 19 -2.73 -9.00 -12.80
C THR A 19 -1.96 -9.71 -11.70
N LEU A 20 -1.84 -11.05 -11.80
CA LEU A 20 -1.15 -11.86 -10.79
C LEU A 20 0.34 -11.47 -10.69
N ASP A 21 0.95 -11.17 -11.83
CA ASP A 21 2.34 -10.73 -11.96
C ASP A 21 2.62 -9.47 -11.13
N ASP A 22 1.63 -8.57 -11.03
CA ASP A 22 1.74 -7.35 -10.24
C ASP A 22 2.03 -7.62 -8.76
N PHE A 23 1.54 -8.72 -8.19
CA PHE A 23 1.87 -9.08 -6.81
C PHE A 23 3.33 -9.45 -6.66
N TRP A 24 3.87 -10.20 -7.62
CA TRP A 24 5.28 -10.55 -7.65
C TRP A 24 6.14 -9.29 -7.81
N HIS A 25 5.77 -8.40 -8.73
CA HIS A 25 6.44 -7.10 -8.87
C HIS A 25 6.38 -6.27 -7.59
N LEU A 26 5.21 -6.16 -6.95
CA LEU A 26 5.04 -5.40 -5.72
C LEU A 26 5.87 -5.97 -4.56
N GLN A 27 5.99 -7.30 -4.48
CA GLN A 27 6.84 -7.96 -3.50
C GLN A 27 8.31 -7.55 -3.62
N HIS A 28 8.80 -7.34 -4.85
CA HIS A 28 10.19 -6.92 -5.09
C HIS A 28 10.36 -5.38 -5.09
N LEU A 29 9.28 -4.66 -5.35
CA LEU A 29 9.27 -3.19 -5.41
C LEU A 29 9.25 -2.56 -4.01
N VAL A 30 8.52 -3.18 -3.08
CA VAL A 30 8.33 -2.66 -1.72
C VAL A 30 9.39 -3.25 -0.81
N GLU A 31 10.18 -2.38 -0.20
CA GLU A 31 11.28 -2.74 0.68
C GLU A 31 10.98 -2.35 2.13
N PRO A 32 11.62 -2.99 3.13
CA PRO A 32 11.55 -2.54 4.51
C PRO A 32 11.94 -1.05 4.63
N ASN A 33 11.22 -0.31 5.47
CA ASN A 33 11.26 1.15 5.65
C ASN A 33 10.54 2.00 4.60
N ASP A 34 10.03 1.41 3.51
CA ASP A 34 9.15 2.13 2.59
C ASP A 34 7.84 2.51 3.28
N ILE A 35 7.23 3.61 2.84
CA ILE A 35 5.93 4.04 3.35
C ILE A 35 4.85 3.63 2.37
N VAL A 36 3.96 2.74 2.79
CA VAL A 36 2.81 2.32 1.99
C VAL A 36 1.55 2.94 2.55
N THR A 37 0.76 3.55 1.67
CA THR A 37 -0.52 4.15 1.99
C THR A 37 -1.62 3.47 1.18
N ALA A 38 -2.62 2.93 1.85
CA ALA A 38 -3.78 2.31 1.23
C ALA A 38 -5.07 2.88 1.81
N GLN A 39 -6.14 2.85 1.01
CA GLN A 39 -7.48 3.20 1.48
C GLN A 39 -8.15 1.92 1.96
N THR A 40 -8.48 1.88 3.26
CA THR A 40 -9.20 0.76 3.86
C THR A 40 -10.59 1.20 4.31
N TRP A 41 -11.49 0.23 4.44
CA TRP A 41 -12.86 0.44 4.88
C TRP A 41 -12.98 -0.03 6.33
N ARG A 42 -12.99 0.89 7.29
CA ARG A 42 -13.29 0.55 8.68
C ARG A 42 -14.80 0.54 8.87
N ARG A 43 -15.35 -0.59 9.32
CA ARG A 43 -16.71 -0.63 9.90
C ARG A 43 -16.58 -0.19 11.35
N GLU A 44 -17.22 0.91 11.74
CA GLU A 44 -17.43 1.20 13.16
C GLU A 44 -18.33 0.09 13.73
N ARG A 45 -17.88 -0.55 14.81
CA ARG A 45 -18.71 -1.46 15.59
C ARG A 45 -19.43 -0.55 16.59
N GLU A 46 -20.73 -0.34 16.43
CA GLU A 46 -21.54 0.41 17.41
C GLU A 46 -21.41 -0.27 18.78
N VAL A 47 -20.91 0.47 19.76
CA VAL A 47 -21.19 0.23 21.17
C VAL A 47 -22.21 1.31 21.52
N GLY A 48 -23.48 0.95 21.56
CA GLY A 48 -24.55 1.93 21.77
C GLY A 48 -25.91 1.27 21.70
N ASP A 49 -26.32 0.73 22.83
CA ASP A 49 -27.69 0.31 23.11
C ASP A 49 -28.67 1.47 22.80
N LYS A 50 -29.80 1.15 22.16
CA LYS A 50 -30.98 2.00 21.86
C LYS A 50 -30.99 2.91 20.60
N LEU A 51 -31.86 2.50 19.66
CA LEU A 51 -32.83 3.31 18.89
C LEU A 51 -32.30 4.35 17.88
N ARG A 52 -31.87 3.91 16.68
CA ARG A 52 -32.28 4.45 15.35
C ARG A 52 -31.54 3.75 14.19
N PRO A 53 -32.20 3.38 13.08
CA PRO A 53 -31.53 2.83 11.89
C PRO A 53 -30.95 3.97 11.03
N GLU A 54 -29.97 4.71 11.54
CA GLU A 54 -29.18 5.64 10.72
C GLU A 54 -28.05 4.87 10.02
N ARG A 55 -28.31 4.50 8.76
CA ARG A 55 -27.37 3.99 7.73
C ARG A 55 -25.89 4.04 8.15
N LEU A 56 -25.33 2.89 8.56
CA LEU A 56 -23.90 2.65 8.77
C LEU A 56 -23.05 3.27 7.64
N LYS A 57 -22.53 4.48 7.86
CA LYS A 57 -21.64 5.15 6.88
C LYS A 57 -20.26 4.49 6.97
N LYS A 58 -19.97 3.57 6.05
CA LYS A 58 -18.62 3.05 5.83
C LYS A 58 -17.67 4.23 5.55
N ARG A 59 -16.92 4.71 6.54
CA ARG A 59 -15.92 5.76 6.34
C ARG A 59 -14.69 5.14 5.68
N ARG A 60 -14.30 5.68 4.52
CA ARG A 60 -13.00 5.38 3.91
C ARG A 60 -11.93 6.00 4.80
N VAL A 61 -11.04 5.17 5.34
CA VAL A 61 -9.91 5.64 6.13
C VAL A 61 -8.65 5.42 5.29
N THR A 62 -7.86 6.47 5.14
CA THR A 62 -6.52 6.37 4.57
C THR A 62 -5.56 6.03 5.69
N LEU A 63 -4.88 4.90 5.58
CA LEU A 63 -3.89 4.45 6.55
C LEU A 63 -2.52 4.39 5.85
N SER A 64 -1.48 4.86 6.53
CA SER A 64 -0.09 4.77 6.09
C SER A 64 0.70 3.95 7.09
N ILE A 65 1.45 2.96 6.60
CA ILE A 65 2.37 2.14 7.41
C ILE A 65 3.81 2.28 6.90
N ARG A 66 4.76 2.15 7.80
CA ARG A 66 6.16 1.85 7.48
C ARG A 66 6.29 0.34 7.33
N VAL A 67 6.70 -0.11 6.16
CA VAL A 67 6.81 -1.55 5.86
C VAL A 67 7.93 -2.17 6.69
N GLU A 68 7.62 -3.30 7.31
CA GLU A 68 8.55 -4.16 8.03
C GLU A 68 8.76 -5.49 7.28
N GLY A 69 7.71 -5.98 6.61
CA GLY A 69 7.77 -7.23 5.85
C GLY A 69 6.70 -7.31 4.77
N VAL A 70 6.99 -8.11 3.75
CA VAL A 70 6.10 -8.36 2.61
C VAL A 70 5.97 -9.86 2.41
N GLU A 71 4.74 -10.37 2.43
CA GLU A 71 4.45 -11.79 2.29
C GLU A 71 3.48 -12.00 1.12
N PHE A 72 3.89 -12.81 0.14
CA PHE A 72 3.02 -13.18 -0.98
C PHE A 72 2.44 -14.57 -0.81
N HIS A 73 1.12 -14.65 -0.64
CA HIS A 73 0.39 -15.92 -0.59
C HIS A 73 0.01 -16.35 -2.01
N LYS A 74 0.93 -17.06 -2.68
CA LYS A 74 0.77 -17.53 -4.08
C LYS A 74 -0.53 -18.28 -4.35
N HIS A 75 -0.99 -19.09 -3.39
CA HIS A 75 -2.24 -19.86 -3.54
C HIS A 75 -3.50 -19.02 -3.37
N ALA A 76 -3.42 -17.88 -2.67
CA ALA A 76 -4.55 -17.01 -2.38
C ALA A 76 -4.56 -15.74 -3.26
N ASN A 77 -3.59 -15.58 -4.17
CA ASN A 77 -3.41 -14.40 -5.00
C ASN A 77 -3.51 -13.10 -4.18
N ARG A 78 -2.84 -13.08 -3.02
CA ARG A 78 -2.92 -12.00 -2.04
C ARG A 78 -1.53 -11.62 -1.56
N LEU A 79 -1.23 -10.33 -1.59
CA LEU A 79 0.00 -9.77 -1.05
C LEU A 79 -0.29 -9.10 0.30
N ARG A 80 0.41 -9.51 1.34
CA ARG A 80 0.30 -8.96 2.68
C ARG A 80 1.51 -8.08 2.97
N LEU A 81 1.24 -6.82 3.35
CA LEU A 81 2.26 -5.86 3.76
C LEU A 81 2.13 -5.64 5.26
N LEU A 82 3.12 -6.05 6.02
CA LEU A 82 3.21 -5.85 7.47
C LEU A 82 4.02 -4.60 7.78
N GLY A 83 3.61 -3.85 8.79
CA GLY A 83 4.33 -2.65 9.16
C GLY A 83 3.71 -1.88 10.33
N THR A 84 4.41 -0.85 10.76
CA THR A 84 3.96 0.04 11.84
C THR A 84 3.18 1.22 11.28
N ILE A 85 2.04 1.56 11.88
CA ILE A 85 1.20 2.70 11.48
C ILE A 85 1.94 4.02 11.72
N LEU A 86 2.17 4.76 10.65
CA LEU A 86 2.71 6.13 10.69
C LEU A 86 1.61 7.19 10.69
N ARG A 87 0.50 6.93 9.99
CA ARG A 87 -0.62 7.88 9.88
C ARG A 87 -1.95 7.16 9.82
N GLY A 88 -2.86 7.54 10.72
CA GLY A 88 -4.22 7.02 10.79
C GLY A 88 -4.64 6.78 12.25
N PRO A 89 -5.72 6.01 12.48
CA PRO A 89 -6.03 5.55 13.84
C PRO A 89 -4.89 4.64 14.33
N ASP A 90 -4.60 4.68 15.64
CA ASP A 90 -3.64 3.77 16.27
C ASP A 90 -2.17 3.90 15.80
N ILE A 91 -1.67 5.14 15.62
CA ILE A 91 -0.26 5.42 15.31
C ILE A 91 0.68 4.68 16.26
N GLY A 92 1.72 4.06 15.72
CA GLY A 92 2.71 3.28 16.47
C GLY A 92 2.35 1.81 16.69
N LYS A 93 1.14 1.36 16.35
CA LYS A 93 0.79 -0.07 16.37
C LYS A 93 1.15 -0.77 15.05
N HIS A 94 1.38 -2.08 15.11
CA HIS A 94 1.53 -2.90 13.91
C HIS A 94 0.18 -3.12 13.22
N HIS A 95 0.20 -3.06 11.89
CA HIS A 95 -0.94 -3.33 11.03
C HIS A 95 -0.48 -4.09 9.79
N SER A 96 -1.40 -4.81 9.16
CA SER A 96 -1.12 -5.48 7.89
C SER A 96 -2.13 -5.11 6.83
N PHE A 97 -1.67 -4.60 5.69
CA PHE A 97 -2.51 -4.46 4.50
C PHE A 97 -2.60 -5.79 3.76
N SER A 98 -3.80 -6.14 3.33
CA SER A 98 -4.05 -7.25 2.40
C SER A 98 -4.44 -6.66 1.06
N LEU A 99 -3.60 -6.85 0.05
CA LEU A 99 -3.83 -6.39 -1.31
C LEU A 99 -4.39 -7.54 -2.15
N GLU A 100 -5.45 -7.22 -2.88
CA GLU A 100 -6.15 -8.10 -3.82
C GLU A 100 -6.26 -7.39 -5.18
N PHE A 101 -6.73 -8.09 -6.22
CA PHE A 101 -7.04 -7.47 -7.50
C PHE A 101 -7.98 -6.26 -7.35
N GLY A 102 -7.67 -5.17 -8.05
CA GLY A 102 -8.36 -3.88 -7.95
C GLY A 102 -7.96 -3.03 -6.75
N SER A 103 -7.10 -3.53 -5.85
CA SER A 103 -6.61 -2.75 -4.72
C SER A 103 -5.70 -1.63 -5.19
N ALA A 104 -5.92 -0.43 -4.67
CA ALA A 104 -5.06 0.72 -4.90
C ALA A 104 -4.11 0.91 -3.71
N LEU A 105 -2.81 1.03 -3.99
CA LEU A 105 -1.82 1.47 -3.00
C LEU A 105 -1.03 2.66 -3.53
N ALA A 106 -0.49 3.45 -2.61
CA ALA A 106 0.52 4.44 -2.88
C ALA A 106 1.79 4.08 -2.11
N ILE A 107 2.91 3.99 -2.83
CA ILE A 107 4.24 3.74 -2.29
C ILE A 107 4.96 5.09 -2.27
N THR A 108 5.48 5.46 -1.11
CA THR A 108 6.34 6.63 -0.94
C THR A 108 7.71 6.15 -0.51
N LYS A 109 8.71 6.36 -1.37
CA LYS A 109 10.11 6.06 -1.10
C LYS A 109 11.04 6.98 -1.87
N ASN A 110 12.33 6.98 -1.52
CA ASN A 110 13.33 7.68 -2.33
C ASN A 110 13.58 6.87 -3.60
N TRP A 111 12.83 7.16 -4.65
CA TRP A 111 13.03 6.53 -5.95
C TRP A 111 14.38 6.96 -6.47
N ARG A 112 15.33 6.02 -6.54
CA ARG A 112 16.61 6.29 -7.19
C ARG A 112 16.29 6.73 -8.62
N PRO A 113 16.83 7.89 -9.09
CA PRO A 113 16.87 8.13 -10.52
C PRO A 113 17.64 6.95 -11.12
N GLU A 114 17.09 6.32 -12.15
CA GLU A 114 17.82 5.30 -12.90
C GLU A 114 19.22 5.85 -13.20
N PRO A 115 20.31 5.12 -12.88
CA PRO A 115 21.61 5.53 -13.34
C PRO A 115 21.54 5.54 -14.87
N VAL A 116 21.69 6.72 -15.45
CA VAL A 116 21.85 6.91 -16.89
C VAL A 116 22.94 5.93 -17.31
N ALA A 117 22.59 4.91 -18.09
CA ALA A 117 23.54 3.93 -18.58
C ALA A 117 24.56 4.69 -19.45
N VAL A 118 25.68 5.07 -18.85
CA VAL A 118 26.85 5.55 -19.59
C VAL A 118 27.34 4.33 -20.34
N HIS A 119 26.91 4.20 -21.59
CA HIS A 119 27.59 3.34 -22.56
C HIS A 119 28.97 3.94 -22.78
N VAL A 120 29.92 3.52 -21.94
CA VAL A 120 31.34 3.71 -22.21
C VAL A 120 31.70 2.62 -23.21
N SER A 121 31.55 2.94 -24.50
CA SER A 121 32.21 2.18 -25.56
C SER A 121 33.71 2.36 -25.38
N TYR A 122 34.38 1.31 -24.91
CA TYR A 122 35.82 1.20 -24.97
C TYR A 122 36.26 0.90 -26.41
N SER A 123 37.28 1.65 -26.84
CA SER A 123 38.22 1.44 -27.96
C SER A 123 37.66 1.33 -29.37
#